data_AF-A0A3A4XLY9-F1
#
_entry.id   AF-A0A3A4XLY9-F1
#
_cell.length_a   1.000
_cell.length_b   1.000
_cell.length_c   1.000
_cell.angle_alpha   90.00
_cell.angle_beta   90.00
_cell.angle_gamma   90.00
#
_symmetry.space_group_name_H-M   'P 1'
#
loop_
_entity.id
_entity.type
_entity.pdbx_description
1 polymer ?
#
loop_
_entity_poly.entity_id
_entity_poly.type
_entity_poly.pdbx_seq_one_letter_code
_entity_poly.pdbx_strand_id
1 'polypeptide(L)'
;METTLLSKLQLDYFESLTNLKIDPHKTALSEEEAMLIHSDNSAFIATTAYLNNIENICAAVEIGSVDEDCAYAVHANGVLRSYYKFKTFIDYLRKKLSDDEIYIEIEKVACKWGEMDSCTIKKREKMKKPEPSKKGAQKKV
;
A
#
# COMPACT_ATOMS: atom_id res chain seq x y z
N MET A 1 27.28 8.25 -4.07
CA MET A 1 26.26 7.33 -3.54
C MET A 1 25.27 7.14 -4.66
N GLU A 2 25.24 5.97 -5.29
CA GLU A 2 24.25 5.66 -6.33
C GLU A 2 22.90 5.46 -5.65
N THR A 3 21.95 6.33 -5.96
CA THR A 3 20.55 6.19 -5.60
C THR A 3 20.04 4.91 -6.27
N THR A 4 19.55 3.93 -5.50
CA THR A 4 19.00 2.69 -6.08
C THR A 4 17.80 3.03 -6.96
N LEU A 5 17.56 2.27 -8.04
CA LEU A 5 16.46 2.52 -8.98
C LEU A 5 15.10 2.70 -8.27
N LEU A 6 14.87 1.91 -7.22
CA LEU A 6 13.65 1.95 -6.41
C LEU A 6 13.49 3.29 -5.68
N SER A 7 14.59 3.81 -5.13
CA SER A 7 14.59 5.12 -4.46
C SER A 7 14.39 6.28 -5.44
N LYS A 8 14.88 6.14 -6.68
CA LYS A 8 14.67 7.14 -7.73
C LYS A 8 13.20 7.21 -8.16
N LEU A 9 12.56 6.06 -8.45
CA LEU A 9 11.15 6.04 -8.83
C LEU A 9 10.25 6.66 -7.76
N GLN A 10 10.54 6.39 -6.49
CA GLN A 10 9.84 7.04 -5.39
C GLN A 10 10.06 8.56 -5.42
N LEU A 11 11.30 9.03 -5.51
CA LEU A 11 11.61 10.47 -5.55
C LEU A 11 10.93 11.17 -6.72
N ASP A 12 11.05 10.64 -7.94
CA ASP A 12 10.45 11.21 -9.15
C ASP A 12 8.91 11.35 -8.97
N TYR A 13 8.28 10.33 -8.38
CA TYR A 13 6.87 10.36 -8.00
C TYR A 13 6.57 11.45 -6.95
N PHE A 14 7.30 11.50 -5.84
CA PHE A 14 7.11 12.48 -4.77
C PHE A 14 7.23 13.92 -5.29
N GLU A 15 8.25 14.17 -6.12
CA GLU A 15 8.47 15.46 -6.78
C GLU A 15 7.31 15.81 -7.71
N SER A 16 6.83 14.85 -8.51
CA SER A 16 5.71 15.09 -9.42
C SER A 16 4.41 15.49 -8.71
N LEU A 17 4.08 14.84 -7.58
CA LEU A 17 2.91 15.24 -6.79
C LEU A 17 3.09 16.62 -6.16
N THR A 18 4.29 16.90 -5.65
CA THR A 18 4.61 18.19 -5.04
C THR A 18 4.47 19.33 -6.05
N ASN A 19 4.91 19.12 -7.29
CA ASN A 19 4.76 20.08 -8.38
C ASN A 19 3.29 20.38 -8.72
N LEU A 20 2.41 19.37 -8.57
CA LEU A 20 0.97 19.52 -8.70
C LEU A 20 0.28 20.06 -7.43
N LYS A 21 1.05 20.39 -6.38
CA LYS A 21 0.55 20.81 -5.05
C LYS A 21 -0.34 19.75 -4.39
N ILE A 22 -0.14 18.48 -4.74
CA ILE A 22 -0.79 17.34 -4.10
C ILE A 22 0.10 16.89 -2.95
N ASP A 23 -0.47 16.81 -1.73
CA ASP A 23 0.29 16.32 -0.58
C ASP A 23 0.70 14.85 -0.80
N PRO A 24 2.00 14.56 -0.88
CA PRO A 24 2.45 13.20 -1.13
C PRO A 24 2.20 12.26 0.07
N HIS A 25 1.91 12.78 1.26
CA HIS A 25 1.57 12.01 2.44
C HIS A 25 0.06 11.81 2.64
N LYS A 26 -0.77 12.40 1.77
CA LYS A 26 -2.22 12.20 1.77
C LYS A 26 -2.57 10.72 1.62
N THR A 27 -3.56 10.27 2.40
CA THR A 27 -3.99 8.87 2.46
C THR A 27 -4.89 8.44 1.30
N ALA A 28 -5.57 9.37 0.64
CA ALA A 28 -6.47 9.12 -0.48
C ALA A 28 -6.52 10.33 -1.42
N LEU A 29 -6.48 10.11 -2.73
CA LEU A 29 -6.64 11.16 -3.73
C LEU A 29 -8.12 11.52 -3.93
N SER A 30 -8.42 12.80 -4.19
CA SER A 30 -9.72 13.22 -4.71
C SER A 30 -9.83 12.94 -6.21
N GLU A 31 -11.04 13.06 -6.77
CA GLU A 31 -11.24 12.89 -8.21
C GLU A 31 -10.51 13.97 -9.01
N GLU A 32 -10.50 15.21 -8.52
CA GLU A 32 -9.78 16.33 -9.14
C GLU A 32 -8.27 16.08 -9.16
N GLU A 33 -7.71 15.57 -8.06
CA GLU A 33 -6.29 15.22 -7.99
C GLU A 33 -5.94 14.08 -8.95
N ALA A 34 -6.80 13.06 -9.06
CA ALA A 34 -6.62 11.98 -10.03
C ALA A 34 -6.64 12.49 -11.48
N MET A 35 -7.57 13.40 -11.80
CA MET A 35 -7.64 14.06 -13.10
C MET A 35 -6.42 14.94 -13.38
N LEU A 36 -5.92 15.66 -12.37
CA LEU A 36 -4.71 16.48 -12.48
C LEU A 36 -3.49 15.62 -12.79
N ILE A 37 -3.30 14.51 -12.08
CA ILE A 37 -2.21 13.56 -12.35
C ILE A 37 -2.29 13.02 -13.77
N HIS A 38 -3.48 12.64 -14.25
CA HIS A 38 -3.64 12.17 -15.62
C HIS A 38 -3.38 13.24 -16.68
N SER A 39 -3.69 14.50 -16.38
CA SER A 39 -3.57 15.61 -17.35
C SER A 39 -2.15 16.16 -17.45
N ASP A 40 -1.33 15.98 -16.43
CA ASP A 40 0.09 16.33 -16.44
C ASP A 40 0.95 15.14 -16.89
N ASN A 41 1.63 15.27 -18.03
CA ASN A 41 2.38 14.16 -18.61
C ASN A 41 3.50 13.64 -17.70
N SER A 42 4.20 14.54 -17.00
CA SER A 42 5.30 14.16 -16.11
C SER A 42 4.78 13.40 -14.88
N ALA A 43 3.72 13.90 -14.24
CA ALA A 43 3.08 13.24 -13.11
C ALA A 43 2.42 11.94 -13.49
N PHE A 44 1.79 11.87 -14.67
CA PHE A 44 1.23 10.63 -15.20
C PHE A 44 2.31 9.57 -15.38
N ILE A 45 3.42 9.90 -16.04
CA ILE A 45 4.55 8.97 -16.26
C ILE A 45 5.14 8.53 -14.92
N ALA A 46 5.42 9.45 -14.00
CA ALA A 46 6.00 9.12 -12.70
C ALA A 46 5.07 8.24 -11.85
N THR A 47 3.78 8.58 -11.81
CA THR A 47 2.77 7.84 -11.03
C THR A 47 2.54 6.44 -11.59
N THR A 48 2.40 6.30 -12.92
CA THR A 48 2.22 4.99 -13.55
C THR A 48 3.46 4.12 -13.45
N ALA A 49 4.68 4.68 -13.59
CA ALA A 49 5.92 3.93 -13.35
C ALA A 49 5.99 3.40 -11.90
N TYR A 50 5.60 4.22 -10.92
CA TYR A 50 5.50 3.79 -9.53
C TYR A 50 4.47 2.67 -9.33
N LEU A 51 3.26 2.82 -9.87
CA LEU A 51 2.20 1.81 -9.76
C LEU A 51 2.56 0.51 -10.47
N ASN A 52 3.16 0.56 -11.67
CA ASN A 52 3.67 -0.62 -12.38
C ASN A 52 4.68 -1.41 -11.55
N ASN A 53 5.56 -0.74 -10.82
CA ASN A 53 6.50 -1.43 -9.94
C ASN A 53 5.78 -2.19 -8.80
N ILE A 54 4.72 -1.60 -8.24
CA ILE A 54 3.92 -2.27 -7.19
C ILE A 54 3.10 -3.41 -7.79
N GLU A 55 2.51 -3.21 -8.97
CA GLU A 55 1.77 -4.23 -9.71
C GLU A 55 2.64 -5.46 -9.98
N ASN A 56 3.89 -5.26 -10.42
CA ASN A 56 4.82 -6.36 -10.65
C ASN A 56 5.12 -7.16 -9.36
N ILE A 57 5.23 -6.48 -8.21
CA ILE A 57 5.41 -7.17 -6.91
C ILE A 57 4.15 -7.98 -6.58
N CYS A 58 2.96 -7.40 -6.76
CA CYS A 58 1.70 -8.07 -6.46
C CYS A 58 1.44 -9.26 -7.40
N ALA A 59 1.72 -9.10 -8.69
CA ALA A 59 1.67 -10.16 -9.68
C ALA A 59 2.63 -11.31 -9.31
N ALA A 60 3.86 -10.99 -8.88
CA ALA A 60 4.83 -12.00 -8.45
C ALA A 60 4.33 -12.82 -7.25
N VAL A 61 3.63 -12.17 -6.30
CA VAL A 61 2.96 -12.83 -5.16
C VAL A 61 1.83 -13.73 -5.64
N GLU A 62 0.94 -13.22 -6.48
CA GLU A 62 -0.25 -13.97 -6.94
C GLU A 62 0.09 -15.20 -7.78
N ILE A 63 1.18 -15.16 -8.57
CA ILE A 63 1.66 -16.34 -9.30
C ILE A 63 2.53 -17.28 -8.44
N GLY A 64 2.75 -16.96 -7.15
CA GLY A 64 3.55 -17.78 -6.24
C GLY A 64 5.05 -17.80 -6.59
N SER A 65 5.55 -16.81 -7.32
CA SER A 65 6.98 -16.72 -7.67
C SER A 65 7.85 -16.24 -6.51
N VAL A 66 7.22 -15.69 -5.46
CA VAL A 66 7.86 -15.27 -4.21
C VAL A 66 7.13 -15.90 -3.03
N ASP A 67 7.85 -16.08 -1.93
CA ASP A 67 7.24 -16.50 -0.66
C ASP A 67 6.33 -15.40 -0.12
N GLU A 68 5.04 -15.72 0.05
CA GLU A 68 4.04 -14.73 0.41
C GLU A 68 4.23 -14.15 1.81
N ASP A 69 4.62 -14.97 2.79
CA ASP A 69 4.82 -14.49 4.17
C ASP A 69 5.98 -13.49 4.24
N CYS A 70 7.07 -13.77 3.51
CA CYS A 70 8.19 -12.85 3.34
C CYS A 70 7.74 -11.57 2.60
N ALA A 71 7.00 -11.71 1.49
CA ALA A 71 6.51 -10.56 0.74
C ALA A 71 5.58 -9.67 1.58
N TYR A 72 4.67 -10.26 2.35
CA TYR A 72 3.81 -9.55 3.29
C TYR A 72 4.64 -8.79 4.33
N ALA A 73 5.61 -9.45 4.98
CA ALA A 73 6.44 -8.84 6.02
C ALA A 73 7.22 -7.60 5.51
N VAL A 74 7.63 -7.61 4.24
CA VAL A 74 8.43 -6.53 3.65
C VAL A 74 7.58 -5.45 2.98
N HIS A 75 6.53 -5.84 2.25
CA HIS A 75 5.83 -4.97 1.31
C HIS A 75 4.41 -4.57 1.74
N ALA A 76 3.81 -5.21 2.75
CA ALA A 76 2.39 -5.00 3.06
C ALA A 76 2.01 -3.54 3.28
N ASN A 77 2.80 -2.80 4.06
CA ASN A 77 2.52 -1.38 4.32
C ASN A 77 2.62 -0.53 3.03
N GLY A 78 3.58 -0.85 2.16
CA GLY A 78 3.75 -0.15 0.88
C GLY A 78 2.58 -0.40 -0.07
N VAL A 79 2.20 -1.68 -0.25
CA VAL A 79 1.08 -2.07 -1.11
C VAL A 79 -0.23 -1.48 -0.61
N LEU A 80 -0.55 -1.63 0.69
CA LEU A 80 -1.78 -1.12 1.27
C LEU A 80 -1.89 0.40 1.14
N ARG A 81 -0.83 1.14 1.52
CA ARG A 81 -0.84 2.61 1.41
C ARG A 81 -1.02 3.07 -0.03
N SER A 82 -0.34 2.44 -0.97
CA SER A 82 -0.43 2.80 -2.38
C SER A 82 -1.80 2.50 -2.94
N TYR A 83 -2.37 1.33 -2.65
CA TYR A 83 -3.72 1.00 -3.11
C TYR A 83 -4.75 2.02 -2.59
N TYR A 84 -4.79 2.26 -1.27
CA TYR A 84 -5.75 3.22 -0.70
C TYR A 84 -5.54 4.66 -1.19
N LYS A 85 -4.27 5.07 -1.38
CA LYS A 85 -3.98 6.39 -1.91
C LYS A 85 -4.46 6.55 -3.36
N PHE A 86 -4.12 5.60 -4.22
CA PHE A 86 -4.33 5.69 -5.66
C PHE A 86 -5.63 5.07 -6.15
N LYS A 87 -6.47 4.51 -5.28
CA LYS A 87 -7.72 3.88 -5.68
C LYS A 87 -8.55 4.77 -6.62
N THR A 88 -8.74 6.05 -6.26
CA THR A 88 -9.48 7.01 -7.09
C THR A 88 -8.85 7.21 -8.48
N PHE A 89 -7.52 7.23 -8.56
CA PHE A 89 -6.78 7.36 -9.81
C PHE A 89 -6.87 6.08 -10.66
N ILE A 90 -6.77 4.90 -10.04
CA ILE A 90 -6.94 3.60 -10.70
C ILE A 90 -8.37 3.49 -11.27
N ASP A 91 -9.38 3.78 -10.45
CA ASP A 91 -10.80 3.77 -10.87
C ASP A 91 -11.04 4.76 -12.03
N TYR A 92 -10.39 5.94 -12.00
CA TYR A 92 -10.45 6.91 -13.09
C TYR A 92 -9.83 6.36 -14.39
N LEU A 93 -8.65 5.72 -14.32
CA LEU A 93 -8.00 5.13 -15.49
C LEU A 93 -8.81 3.98 -16.09
N ARG A 94 -9.34 3.08 -15.25
CA ARG A 94 -10.19 1.97 -15.70
C ARG A 94 -11.39 2.46 -16.49
N LYS A 95 -12.09 3.48 -15.97
CA LYS A 95 -13.21 4.15 -16.67
C LYS A 95 -12.75 4.81 -17.97
N LYS A 96 -11.62 5.52 -17.96
CA LYS A 96 -11.12 6.28 -19.12
C LYS A 96 -10.69 5.36 -20.27
N LEU A 97 -10.09 4.23 -19.95
CA LEU A 97 -9.53 3.26 -20.90
C LEU A 97 -10.48 2.10 -21.20
N SER A 98 -11.61 2.02 -20.49
CA SER A 98 -12.58 0.91 -20.59
C SER A 98 -11.93 -0.46 -20.34
N ASP A 99 -11.08 -0.53 -19.32
CA ASP A 99 -10.33 -1.72 -18.94
C ASP A 99 -10.32 -1.83 -17.42
N ASP A 100 -11.08 -2.78 -16.88
CA ASP A 100 -11.21 -3.02 -15.45
C ASP A 100 -9.99 -3.77 -14.86
N GLU A 101 -9.10 -4.34 -15.69
CA GLU A 101 -7.94 -5.11 -15.24
C GLU A 101 -6.72 -4.23 -14.92
N ILE A 102 -6.78 -2.93 -15.22
CA ILE A 102 -5.70 -1.99 -14.89
C ILE A 102 -5.42 -2.04 -13.38
N TYR A 103 -4.20 -2.45 -13.02
CA TYR A 103 -3.72 -2.59 -11.64
C TYR A 103 -4.54 -3.55 -10.77
N ILE A 104 -5.07 -4.63 -11.35
CA ILE A 104 -5.91 -5.58 -10.64
C ILE A 104 -5.13 -6.39 -9.60
N GLU A 105 -3.84 -6.66 -9.81
CA GLU A 105 -3.05 -7.47 -8.88
C GLU A 105 -2.77 -6.68 -7.59
N ILE A 106 -2.52 -5.36 -7.68
CA ILE A 106 -2.47 -4.48 -6.48
C ILE A 106 -3.75 -4.61 -5.66
N GLU A 107 -4.92 -4.57 -6.30
CA GLU A 107 -6.20 -4.62 -5.61
C GLU A 107 -6.41 -5.97 -4.90
N LYS A 108 -6.17 -7.10 -5.59
CA LYS A 108 -6.29 -8.44 -5.00
C LYS A 108 -5.39 -8.60 -3.77
N VAL A 109 -4.11 -8.26 -3.92
CA VAL A 109 -3.12 -8.39 -2.85
C VAL A 109 -3.43 -7.44 -1.70
N ALA A 110 -3.82 -6.19 -1.98
CA ALA A 110 -4.20 -5.24 -0.93
C ALA A 110 -5.44 -5.69 -0.15
N CYS A 111 -6.46 -6.24 -0.82
CA CYS A 111 -7.64 -6.82 -0.16
C CYS A 111 -7.23 -7.99 0.75
N LYS A 112 -6.47 -8.95 0.22
CA LYS A 112 -5.97 -10.12 0.95
C LYS A 112 -5.16 -9.73 2.19
N TRP A 113 -4.20 -8.82 2.02
CA TRP A 113 -3.33 -8.37 3.10
C TRP A 113 -4.03 -7.46 4.11
N GLY A 114 -5.04 -6.69 3.70
CA GLY A 114 -5.86 -5.89 4.61
C GLY A 114 -6.67 -6.73 5.60
N GLU A 115 -7.15 -7.90 5.15
CA GLU A 115 -7.81 -8.88 6.02
C GLU A 115 -6.83 -9.52 7.00
N MET A 116 -5.61 -9.86 6.54
CA MET A 116 -4.54 -10.40 7.37
C MET A 116 -4.10 -9.43 8.48
N ASP A 117 -3.98 -8.15 8.17
CA ASP A 117 -3.59 -7.13 9.14
C ASP A 117 -4.64 -6.96 10.24
N SER A 118 -5.92 -6.92 9.84
CA SER A 118 -7.06 -6.91 10.76
C SER A 118 -7.07 -8.11 11.71
N CYS A 119 -6.66 -9.29 11.24
CA CYS A 119 -6.53 -10.49 12.06
C CYS A 119 -5.32 -10.40 13.02
N THR A 120 -4.20 -9.86 12.56
CA THR A 120 -2.95 -9.72 13.31
C THR A 120 -3.08 -8.70 14.45
N ILE A 121 -3.75 -7.57 14.20
CA ILE A 121 -4.05 -6.55 15.21
C ILE A 121 -4.87 -7.16 16.36
N LYS A 122 -5.93 -7.92 16.04
CA LYS A 122 -6.75 -8.61 17.04
C LYS A 122 -5.95 -9.61 17.88
N LYS A 123 -4.99 -10.34 17.29
CA LYS A 123 -4.09 -11.25 18.03
C LYS A 123 -3.17 -10.47 18.97
N ARG A 124 -2.58 -9.36 18.53
CA ARG A 124 -1.72 -8.49 19.35
C ARG A 124 -2.47 -7.87 20.52
N GLU A 125 -3.71 -7.43 20.33
CA GLU A 125 -4.55 -6.90 21.40
C GLU A 125 -4.89 -7.94 22.47
N LYS A 126 -5.14 -9.20 22.06
CA LYS A 126 -5.37 -10.30 23.01
C LYS A 126 -4.13 -10.63 23.83
N MET A 127 -2.93 -10.55 23.23
CA MET A 127 -1.65 -10.76 23.92
C MET A 127 -1.27 -9.62 24.86
N LYS A 128 -1.82 -8.41 24.68
CA LYS A 128 -1.59 -7.25 25.56
C LYS A 128 -2.48 -7.25 26.81
N LYS A 129 -3.46 -8.15 26.94
CA LYS A 129 -4.21 -8.29 28.19
C LYS A 129 -3.29 -8.97 29.22
N PRO A 130 -2.89 -8.29 30.30
CA PRO A 130 -2.08 -8.92 31.34
C PRO A 130 -2.87 -10.09 31.93
N GLU A 131 -2.23 -11.26 32.04
CA GLU A 131 -2.76 -12.33 32.88
C GLU A 131 -3.09 -11.75 34.27
N PRO A 132 -4.25 -12.05 34.86
CA PRO A 132 -4.56 -11.60 36.20
C PRO A 132 -3.47 -12.15 37.12
N SER A 133 -2.61 -11.24 37.62
CA SER A 133 -1.54 -11.59 38.55
C SER A 133 -2.17 -12.37 39.69
N LYS A 134 -1.74 -13.62 39.91
CA LYS A 134 -2.12 -14.43 41.08
C LYS A 134 -1.57 -13.74 42.34
N LYS A 135 -2.26 -12.72 42.84
CA LYS A 135 -1.98 -12.08 44.12
C LYS A 135 -2.63 -12.90 45.23
N GLY A 136 -1.79 -13.46 46.08
CA GLY A 136 -2.06 -13.55 47.52
C GLY A 136 -2.69 -14.83 48.03
N ALA A 137 -1.88 -15.89 48.15
CA ALA A 137 -2.09 -16.91 49.19
C ALA A 137 -0.91 -16.85 50.18
N GLN A 138 -0.83 -15.78 50.97
CA GLN A 138 0.01 -15.77 52.17
C GLN A 138 -0.75 -16.50 53.29
N LYS A 139 -0.31 -17.73 53.57
CA LYS A 139 -0.64 -18.50 54.78
C LYS A 139 -0.21 -17.68 56.00
N LYS A 140 -1.16 -17.29 56.86
CA LYS A 140 -0.87 -16.89 58.23
C LYS A 140 -0.42 -18.13 59.02
N VAL A 141 0.71 -18.01 59.71
CA VAL A 141 1.15 -18.90 60.80
C VAL A 141 0.89 -18.15 62.09
#